data_AF-A0A3N0D459-F1
#
_entry.id   AF-A0A3N0D459-F1
#
_cell.length_a   1.000
_cell.length_b   1.000
_cell.length_c   1.000
_cell.angle_alpha   90.00
_cell.angle_beta   90.00
_cell.angle_gamma   90.00
#
_symmetry.space_group_name_H-M   'P 1'
#
loop_
_entity.id
_entity.type
_entity.pdbx_description
1 polymer ?
#
loop_
_entity_poly.entity_id
_entity_poly.type
_entity_poly.pdbx_seq_one_letter_code
_entity_poly.pdbx_strand_id
1 'polypeptide(L)' 'MDQEVRITLRLPADLHEWLASQAKSARRSLNSEILHRLEVGRGNHSADDQSPWRRLLFPCPAPQVSDSSPA' A
#
# COMPACT_ATOMS: atom_id res chain seq x y z
N MET A 1 -2.86 26.19 4.40
CA MET A 1 -2.52 25.82 3.02
C MET A 1 -2.37 24.31 3.03
N ASP A 2 -3.43 23.60 2.70
CA ASP A 2 -3.39 22.14 2.61
C ASP A 2 -2.49 21.78 1.42
N GLN A 3 -1.31 21.23 1.70
CA GLN A 3 -0.37 20.83 0.66
C GLN A 3 -0.90 19.55 0.01
N GLU A 4 -1.59 19.71 -1.12
CA GLU A 4 -1.99 18.59 -1.95
C GLU A 4 -0.79 18.01 -2.68
N VAL A 5 -0.51 16.72 -2.47
CA VAL A 5 0.56 15.99 -3.17
C VAL A 5 -0.08 15.17 -4.30
N ARG A 6 0.31 15.46 -5.54
CA ARG A 6 -0.14 14.69 -6.71
C ARG A 6 0.63 13.37 -6.79
N ILE A 7 -0.09 12.26 -6.81
CA ILE A 7 0.48 10.92 -6.97
C ILE A 7 -0.01 10.25 -8.26
N THR A 8 0.87 9.51 -8.92
CA THR A 8 0.51 8.66 -10.07
C THR A 8 0.55 7.20 -9.61
N LEU A 9 -0.62 6.63 -9.35
CA LEU A 9 -0.76 5.26 -8.86
C LEU A 9 -1.05 4.31 -10.03
N ARG A 10 -0.33 3.19 -10.09
CA ARG A 10 -0.63 2.10 -11.03
C ARG A 10 -1.54 1.10 -10.33
N LEU A 11 -2.76 0.98 -10.81
CA LEU A 11 -3.76 0.04 -10.29
C LEU A 11 -3.99 -1.08 -11.30
N PRO A 12 -4.21 -2.32 -10.84
CA PRO A 12 -4.81 -3.37 -11.66
C PRO A 12 -6.14 -2.89 -12.29
N ALA A 13 -6.41 -3.30 -13.52
CA ALA A 13 -7.54 -2.78 -14.30
C ALA A 13 -8.91 -3.14 -13.68
N ASP A 14 -9.02 -4.36 -13.17
CA ASP A 14 -10.16 -4.86 -12.41
C ASP A 14 -10.45 -4.01 -11.17
N LEU A 15 -9.39 -3.64 -10.43
CA LEU A 15 -9.52 -2.79 -9.25
C LEU A 15 -9.96 -1.36 -9.63
N HIS A 16 -9.43 -0.84 -10.74
CA HIS A 16 -9.85 0.46 -11.25
C HIS A 16 -11.33 0.48 -11.67
N GLU A 17 -11.80 -0.54 -12.41
CA GLU A 17 -13.21 -0.67 -12.81
C GLU A 17 -14.14 -0.76 -11.61
N TRP A 18 -13.76 -1.56 -10.61
CA TRP A 18 -14.52 -1.66 -9.38
C TRP A 18 -14.59 -0.31 -8.66
N LEU A 19 -13.46 0.39 -8.48
CA LEU A 19 -13.45 1.72 -7.86
C LEU A 19 -14.31 2.74 -8.63
N ALA A 20 -14.28 2.69 -9.97
CA ALA A 20 -15.11 3.55 -10.80
C ALA A 20 -16.61 3.28 -10.61
N SER A 21 -17.02 2.01 -10.47
CA SER A 21 -18.40 1.65 -10.16
C SER A 21 -18.85 2.19 -8.79
N GLN A 22 -17.97 2.09 -7.79
CA GLN A 22 -18.25 2.56 -6.43
C GLN A 22 -18.36 4.08 -6.38
N ALA A 23 -17.44 4.79 -7.05
CA ALA A 23 -17.47 6.24 -7.15
C ALA A 23 -18.77 6.74 -7.82
N LYS A 24 -19.23 6.06 -8.88
CA LYS A 24 -20.49 6.36 -9.56
C LYS A 24 -21.69 6.19 -8.62
N SER A 25 -21.77 5.06 -7.89
CA SER A 25 -22.81 4.81 -6.90
C SER A 25 -22.82 5.83 -5.76
N ALA A 26 -21.62 6.24 -5.31
CA ALA A 26 -21.46 7.24 -4.26
C ALA A 26 -21.64 8.70 -4.74
N ARG A 27 -21.84 8.94 -6.04
CA ARG A 27 -21.85 10.26 -6.68
C ARG A 27 -20.61 11.09 -6.35
N ARG A 28 -19.45 10.45 -6.34
CA ARG A 28 -18.14 11.05 -6.03
C ARG A 28 -17.18 10.90 -7.21
N SER A 29 -16.14 11.73 -7.21
CA SER A 29 -15.01 11.50 -8.12
C SER A 29 -14.26 10.23 -7.71
N LEU A 30 -13.59 9.59 -8.66
CA LEU A 30 -12.73 8.44 -8.38
C LEU A 30 -11.67 8.79 -7.31
N ASN A 31 -11.08 9.99 -7.40
CA ASN A 31 -10.11 10.47 -6.40
C ASN A 31 -10.74 10.57 -5.01
N SER A 32 -11.94 11.13 -4.90
CA SER A 32 -12.64 11.25 -3.61
C SER A 32 -12.99 9.87 -3.03
N GLU A 33 -13.32 8.89 -3.87
CA GLU A 33 -13.56 7.51 -3.43
C GLU A 33 -12.27 6.82 -2.97
N ILE A 34 -11.16 7.01 -3.69
CA ILE A 34 -9.83 6.53 -3.28
C ILE A 34 -9.45 7.13 -1.92
N LEU A 35 -9.59 8.46 -1.76
CA LEU A 35 -9.32 9.15 -0.49
C LEU A 35 -10.19 8.62 0.65
N HIS A 36 -11.50 8.45 0.42
CA HIS A 36 -12.41 7.91 1.41
C HIS A 36 -11.99 6.52 1.88
N ARG A 37 -11.62 5.62 0.96
CA ARG A 37 -11.16 4.27 1.31
C ARG A 37 -9.82 4.26 2.04
N LEU A 38 -8.89 5.14 1.66
CA LEU A 38 -7.62 5.30 2.37
C LEU A 38 -7.84 5.81 3.80
N GLU A 39 -8.76 6.77 3.98
CA GLU A 39 -9.08 7.31 5.30
C GLU A 39 -9.75 6.26 6.20
N VAL A 40 -10.74 5.53 5.67
CA VAL A 40 -11.39 4.42 6.37
C VAL A 40 -10.39 3.32 6.71
N GLY A 41 -9.53 2.96 5.76
CA GLY A 41 -8.47 1.97 5.97
C GLY A 41 -7.49 2.41 7.06
N ARG A 42 -7.11 3.69 7.09
CA ARG A 42 -6.22 4.26 8.12
C ARG A 42 -6.86 4.24 9.51
N GLY A 43 -8.15 4.55 9.60
CA GLY A 43 -8.91 4.44 10.85
C GLY A 43 -8.98 3.00 11.38
N ASN A 44 -9.11 2.02 10.50
CA ASN A 44 -9.14 0.59 10.88
C ASN A 44 -7.76 0.02 11.26
N HIS A 45 -6.66 0.52 10.69
CA HIS A 45 -5.30 0.03 11.03
C HIS A 45 -4.80 0.43 12.42
N SER A 46 -5.48 1.35 13.14
CA SER A 46 -5.15 1.60 14.55
C SER A 46 -5.62 0.50 15.51
N ALA A 47 -6.45 -0.45 15.05
CA ALA A 47 -6.97 -1.52 15.90
C ALA A 47 -6.13 -2.80 15.88
N ASP A 48 -5.29 -3.05 14.86
CA ASP A 48 -4.46 -4.26 14.81
C ASP A 48 -3.16 -4.01 14.04
N ASP A 49 -2.08 -3.86 14.79
CA ASP A 49 -0.69 -3.81 14.33
C ASP A 49 -0.18 -5.20 13.91
N GLN A 50 -0.97 -5.92 13.11
CA GLN A 50 -0.55 -7.13 12.41
C GLN A 50 -0.58 -6.87 10.91
N SER A 51 0.29 -5.96 10.49
CA SER A 51 0.50 -5.67 9.08
C SER A 51 1.13 -6.88 8.37
N PRO A 52 0.47 -7.51 7.38
CA PRO A 52 1.03 -8.60 6.59
C PRO A 52 2.23 -8.14 5.73
N TRP A 53 2.39 -6.83 5.58
CA TRP A 53 3.48 -6.20 4.84
C TRP A 53 4.83 -6.31 5.54
N ARG A 54 4.88 -6.61 6.84
CA ARG A 54 6.14 -6.84 7.58
C ARG A 54 6.89 -8.08 7.09
N ARG A 55 6.21 -9.00 6.37
CA ARG A 55 6.81 -10.24 5.84
C ARG A 55 7.47 -10.06 4.46
N LEU A 56 7.24 -8.93 3.77
CA LEU A 56 7.85 -8.66 2.45
C LEU A 56 9.12 -7.79 2.53
N LEU A 57 9.55 -7.39 3.73
CA LEU A 57 10.92 -6.92 3.94
C LEU A 57 11.81 -8.17 3.91
N PHE A 58 12.29 -8.51 2.72
CA PHE A 58 13.29 -9.54 2.48
C PHE A 58 14.35 -9.49 3.59
N PRO A 59 14.64 -10.59 4.31
CA PRO A 59 15.79 -10.60 5.19
C PRO A 59 17.00 -10.36 4.29
N CYS A 60 17.69 -9.25 4.53
CA CYS A 60 18.99 -8.98 3.92
C CYS A 60 19.87 -10.20 4.21
N PRO A 61 20.37 -10.95 3.21
CA PRO A 61 21.23 -12.08 3.49
C PRO A 61 22.48 -11.57 4.21
N ALA A 62 22.77 -12.11 5.38
CA ALA A 62 24.00 -11.79 6.11
C ALA A 62 25.21 -12.12 5.23
N PRO A 63 26.23 -11.25 5.14
CA PRO A 63 27.45 -11.57 4.42
C PRO A 63 28.05 -12.82 5.06
N GLN A 64 28.18 -13.89 4.26
CA GLN A 64 28.88 -15.10 4.68
C GLN A 64 30.32 -14.71 4.95
N VAL A 65 30.75 -14.82 6.21
CA VAL A 65 32.18 -14.83 6.53
C VAL A 65 32.74 -16.11 5.92
N SER A 66 33.37 -15.98 4.76
CA SER A 66 34.16 -17.06 4.18
C SER A 66 35.40 -17.23 5.05
N ASP A 67 35.28 -18.02 6.10
CA ASP A 67 36.43 -18.61 6.79
C ASP A 67 37.04 -19.64 5.82
N SER A 68 37.98 -19.18 5.01
CA SER A 68 38.80 -20.06 4.16
C SER A 68 40.26 -19.99 4.64
N SER A 69 40.59 -20.88 5.55
CA SER A 69 41.92 -21.47 5.80
C SER A 69 41.70 -22.81 6.52
N PRO A 70 42.58 -23.83 6.45
CA PRO A 70 43.93 -23.87 5.84
C PRO A 70 44.17 -25.13 4.95
N ALA A 71 45.28 -25.14 4.21
CA ALA A 71 46.06 -26.34 3.85
C ALA A 71 47.51 -25.94 3.60
#